data_AF-Q64YZ0-F1
#
_entry.id   AF-Q64YZ0-F1
#
_cell.length_a   1.000
_cell.length_b   1.000
_cell.length_c   1.000
_cell.angle_alpha   90.00
_cell.angle_beta   90.00
_cell.angle_gamma   90.00
#
_symmetry.space_group_name_H-M   'P 1'
#
loop_
_entity.id
_entity.type
_entity.pdbx_description
1 polymer ?
#
loop_
_entity_poly.entity_id
_entity_poly.type
_entity_poly.pdbx_seq_one_letter_code
_entity_poly.pdbx_strand_id
1 'polypeptide(L)'
;MDNNLINNRPKELFDIEYYTELPQLPFELEVPLASNFLGTDIFLLSGIMPKTVDLIEKTGICVFTPRLSEKEVEYYRSHNTKFQMINIVANIHTFKRSGNSNKVLAYPYSISLVAAAKRNLVDERTIELLKNFDFERISEYKSTYTDFCPFKPIDTGFYNLLGLLWGNGVKQYTDTIGFVLGTYFLPTDINLNDIPMFCPGSIDLTIAQKYAKYRIKRFYKPFSDIFPRRIWGCDSPIELFLVQALAQQNVFPTIQALIFNNGCVFDNYYQMVESNIFIKGDELVTAADFYFPEKKLAIFCDSIKYHTRTSNRNKDKLIDDKLNDLGIKSLRISGKDIVNNLKSCVDRIIVEL
;
A
#
# COMPACT_ATOMS: atom_id res chain seq x y z
N MET A 1 5.40 -6.20 -15.10
CA MET A 1 6.46 -6.63 -14.17
C MET A 1 6.44 -8.15 -14.08
N ASP A 2 7.59 -8.79 -13.87
CA ASP A 2 7.69 -10.25 -13.77
C ASP A 2 7.43 -10.69 -12.32
N ASN A 3 6.17 -10.86 -11.98
CA ASN A 3 5.75 -11.12 -10.59
C ASN A 3 6.21 -12.50 -10.10
N ASN A 4 6.75 -13.37 -10.98
CA ASN A 4 7.38 -14.63 -10.59
C ASN A 4 8.73 -14.45 -9.89
N LEU A 5 9.35 -13.26 -9.98
CA LEU A 5 10.64 -12.96 -9.35
C LEU A 5 10.61 -13.02 -7.82
N ILE A 6 9.42 -12.97 -7.19
CA ILE A 6 9.32 -13.15 -5.73
C ILE A 6 9.92 -14.49 -5.29
N ASN A 7 9.94 -15.51 -6.15
CA ASN A 7 10.53 -16.82 -5.86
C ASN A 7 12.07 -16.83 -5.99
N ASN A 8 12.66 -15.82 -6.63
CA ASN A 8 14.09 -15.69 -6.87
C ASN A 8 14.74 -14.76 -5.84
N ARG A 9 14.52 -15.06 -4.55
CA ARG A 9 15.06 -14.27 -3.43
C ARG A 9 16.59 -14.28 -3.45
N PRO A 10 17.26 -13.10 -3.41
CA PRO A 10 18.70 -13.03 -3.20
C PRO A 10 19.09 -13.73 -1.90
N LYS A 11 20.25 -14.39 -1.91
CA LYS A 11 20.73 -15.17 -0.74
C LYS A 11 21.05 -14.27 0.45
N GLU A 12 21.46 -13.04 0.16
CA GLU A 12 21.79 -12.00 1.14
C GLU A 12 20.59 -11.61 2.01
N LEU A 13 19.34 -11.85 1.56
CA LEU A 13 18.16 -11.57 2.38
C LEU A 13 18.03 -12.51 3.58
N PHE A 14 18.61 -13.72 3.51
CA PHE A 14 18.51 -14.69 4.61
C PHE A 14 19.33 -14.31 5.84
N ASP A 15 20.25 -13.34 5.69
CA ASP A 15 21.02 -12.78 6.79
C ASP A 15 20.25 -11.68 7.55
N ILE A 16 19.06 -11.30 7.07
CA ILE A 16 18.24 -10.27 7.69
C ILE A 16 17.62 -10.78 9.00
N GLU A 17 17.80 -10.01 10.09
CA GLU A 17 17.16 -10.30 11.38
C GLU A 17 15.64 -10.39 11.19
N TYR A 18 15.02 -11.45 11.72
CA TYR A 18 13.60 -11.74 11.59
C TYR A 18 13.11 -12.02 10.16
N TYR A 19 14.00 -12.37 9.22
CA TYR A 19 13.55 -12.63 7.84
C TYR A 19 12.67 -13.87 7.71
N THR A 20 12.98 -14.92 8.48
CA THR A 20 12.28 -16.21 8.42
C THR A 20 11.42 -16.50 9.64
N GLU A 21 11.34 -15.58 10.60
CA GLU A 21 10.57 -15.73 11.83
C GLU A 21 10.19 -14.36 12.38
N LEU A 22 8.96 -14.22 12.89
CA LEU A 22 8.53 -12.97 13.51
C LEU A 22 9.30 -12.68 14.81
N PRO A 23 9.51 -11.41 15.18
CA PRO A 23 10.09 -11.06 16.47
C PRO A 23 9.26 -11.61 17.62
N GLN A 24 9.90 -12.16 18.66
CA GLN A 24 9.20 -12.59 19.88
C GLN A 24 8.80 -11.39 20.76
N LEU A 25 9.44 -10.23 20.56
CA LEU A 25 9.09 -8.99 21.23
C LEU A 25 7.86 -8.35 20.57
N PRO A 26 7.05 -7.59 21.33
CA PRO A 26 6.02 -6.74 20.76
C PRO A 26 6.60 -5.83 19.68
N PHE A 27 5.91 -5.75 18.55
CA PHE A 27 6.28 -4.85 17.47
C PHE A 27 5.18 -3.86 17.16
N GLU A 28 5.60 -2.66 16.77
CA GLU A 28 4.76 -1.58 16.30
C GLU A 28 5.07 -1.35 14.83
N LEU A 29 4.03 -1.16 14.04
CA LEU A 29 4.19 -0.86 12.63
C LEU A 29 4.74 0.56 12.56
N GLU A 30 5.98 0.68 12.10
CA GLU A 30 6.60 1.95 11.72
C GLU A 30 5.95 2.30 10.39
N VAL A 31 4.70 2.70 10.49
CA VAL A 31 4.04 3.47 9.47
C VAL A 31 4.35 4.88 9.91
N PRO A 32 5.44 5.52 9.45
CA PRO A 32 5.38 6.96 9.33
C PRO A 32 4.30 7.12 8.28
N LEU A 33 3.05 7.26 8.75
CA LEU A 33 1.84 7.44 7.98
C LEU A 33 2.25 8.21 6.75
N ALA A 34 2.15 7.57 5.57
CA ALA A 34 2.75 8.05 4.33
C ALA A 34 2.10 9.37 3.87
N SER A 35 2.15 10.41 4.71
CA SER A 35 1.08 11.34 5.15
C SER A 35 0.17 10.90 6.32
N ASN A 36 -0.15 11.83 7.23
CA ASN A 36 -1.29 11.77 8.17
C ASN A 36 -2.62 11.49 7.45
N PHE A 37 -2.72 11.90 6.18
CA PHE A 37 -3.92 11.67 5.35
C PHE A 37 -4.15 10.21 5.01
N LEU A 38 -3.10 9.44 4.69
CA LEU A 38 -3.25 7.99 4.47
C LEU A 38 -3.71 7.30 5.75
N GLY A 39 -3.13 7.66 6.90
CA GLY A 39 -3.56 7.14 8.20
C GLY A 39 -5.02 7.45 8.49
N THR A 40 -5.43 8.69 8.25
CA THR A 40 -6.83 9.14 8.40
C THR A 40 -7.75 8.37 7.46
N ASP A 41 -7.38 8.20 6.19
CA ASP A 41 -8.16 7.44 5.22
C ASP A 41 -8.33 5.98 5.67
N ILE A 42 -7.27 5.32 6.12
CA ILE A 42 -7.31 3.94 6.64
C ILE A 42 -8.22 3.87 7.88
N PHE A 43 -8.07 4.80 8.82
CA PHE A 43 -8.88 4.84 10.04
C PHE A 43 -10.38 5.01 9.75
N LEU A 44 -10.73 5.78 8.72
CA LEU A 44 -12.12 6.00 8.32
C LEU A 44 -12.77 4.83 7.58
N LEU A 45 -11.99 3.81 7.19
CA LEU A 45 -12.50 2.64 6.46
C LEU A 45 -12.92 1.53 7.44
N SER A 46 -14.15 1.64 7.95
CA SER A 46 -14.74 0.65 8.83
C SER A 46 -16.25 0.53 8.60
N GLY A 47 -16.81 -0.66 8.85
CA GLY A 47 -18.24 -0.94 8.60
C GLY A 47 -18.55 -1.01 7.11
N ILE A 48 -19.76 -0.60 6.71
CA ILE A 48 -20.11 -0.44 5.29
C ILE A 48 -19.65 0.92 4.79
N MET A 49 -18.74 0.94 3.83
CA MET A 49 -18.18 2.15 3.24
C MET A 49 -18.11 2.08 1.71
N PRO A 50 -18.29 3.21 1.02
CA PRO A 50 -18.60 4.53 1.57
C PRO A 50 -20.11 4.71 1.83
N LYS A 51 -20.47 5.75 2.59
CA LYS A 51 -21.85 6.23 2.73
C LYS A 51 -22.18 7.15 1.55
N THR A 52 -23.26 6.91 0.83
CA THR A 52 -23.71 7.77 -0.27
C THR A 52 -24.68 8.85 0.22
N VAL A 53 -24.89 9.91 -0.56
CA VAL A 53 -25.86 10.97 -0.24
C VAL A 53 -27.27 10.38 -0.14
N ASP A 54 -27.68 9.52 -1.08
CA ASP A 54 -28.99 8.85 -1.03
C ASP A 54 -29.20 8.02 0.26
N LEU A 55 -28.17 7.29 0.69
CA LEU A 55 -28.21 6.54 1.96
C LEU A 55 -28.37 7.52 3.15
N ILE A 56 -27.58 8.59 3.18
CA ILE A 56 -27.59 9.57 4.26
C ILE A 56 -28.97 10.23 4.36
N GLU A 57 -29.56 10.64 3.24
CA GLU A 57 -30.87 11.28 3.21
C GLU A 57 -31.98 10.34 3.69
N LYS A 58 -31.96 9.07 3.29
CA LYS A 58 -33.01 8.10 3.68
C LYS A 58 -32.87 7.58 5.11
N THR A 59 -31.64 7.47 5.62
CA THR A 59 -31.38 6.81 6.92
C THR A 59 -31.02 7.80 8.04
N GLY A 60 -30.55 9.00 7.68
CA GLY A 60 -29.96 9.97 8.60
C GLY A 60 -28.54 9.62 9.06
N ILE A 61 -27.92 8.57 8.50
CA ILE A 61 -26.65 8.02 9.00
C ILE A 61 -25.50 8.53 8.13
N CYS A 62 -24.80 9.53 8.68
CA CYS A 62 -23.67 10.20 8.03
C CYS A 62 -22.30 9.85 8.64
N VAL A 63 -22.28 9.14 9.77
CA VAL A 63 -21.06 8.81 10.51
C VAL A 63 -20.70 7.34 10.38
N PHE A 64 -19.42 7.05 10.65
CA PHE A 64 -18.97 5.71 11.00
C PHE A 64 -19.83 5.17 12.16
N THR A 65 -20.46 4.01 11.93
CA THR A 65 -21.13 3.25 12.98
C THR A 65 -20.51 1.86 13.02
N PRO A 66 -19.95 1.44 14.17
CA PRO A 66 -19.41 0.09 14.33
C PRO A 66 -20.51 -0.97 14.38
N ARG A 67 -21.79 -0.59 14.46
CA ARG A 67 -22.94 -1.48 14.34
C ARG A 67 -23.89 -0.96 13.29
N LEU A 68 -24.35 -1.87 12.43
CA LEU A 68 -25.36 -1.54 11.44
C LEU A 68 -26.69 -1.24 12.12
N SER A 69 -27.26 -0.08 11.79
CA SER A 69 -28.62 0.25 12.21
C SER A 69 -29.66 -0.56 11.42
N GLU A 70 -30.85 -0.73 12.00
CA GLU A 70 -31.98 -1.35 11.29
C GLU A 70 -32.33 -0.61 10.00
N LYS A 71 -32.23 0.74 10.00
CA LYS A 71 -32.49 1.59 8.83
C LYS A 71 -31.50 1.34 7.69
N GLU A 72 -30.20 1.21 8.00
CA GLU A 72 -29.20 0.84 6.99
C GLU A 72 -29.45 -0.57 6.44
N VAL A 73 -29.77 -1.51 7.33
CA VAL A 73 -30.07 -2.89 6.93
C VAL A 73 -31.27 -2.93 5.97
N GLU A 74 -32.35 -2.22 6.29
CA GLU A 74 -33.54 -2.12 5.46
C GLU A 74 -33.27 -1.40 4.12
N TYR A 75 -32.49 -0.32 4.14
CA TYR A 75 -32.03 0.36 2.94
C TYR A 75 -31.33 -0.63 1.99
N TYR A 76 -30.28 -1.29 2.44
CA TYR A 76 -29.52 -2.20 1.58
C TYR A 76 -30.30 -3.45 1.18
N ARG A 77 -31.21 -3.92 2.04
CA ARG A 77 -32.12 -5.03 1.72
C ARG A 77 -33.05 -4.67 0.58
N SER A 78 -33.68 -3.50 0.63
CA SER A 78 -34.62 -3.04 -0.40
C SER A 78 -33.96 -2.82 -1.77
N HIS A 79 -32.67 -2.48 -1.80
CA HIS A 79 -31.89 -2.32 -3.03
C HIS A 79 -31.24 -3.62 -3.52
N ASN A 80 -31.37 -4.73 -2.78
CA ASN A 80 -30.71 -6.02 -3.05
C ASN A 80 -29.18 -5.89 -3.25
N THR A 81 -28.57 -4.95 -2.52
CA THR A 81 -27.14 -4.65 -2.61
C THR A 81 -26.29 -5.84 -2.18
N LYS A 82 -25.21 -6.10 -2.92
CA LYS A 82 -24.14 -7.03 -2.52
C LYS A 82 -22.93 -6.26 -2.01
N PHE A 83 -22.12 -6.94 -1.21
CA PHE A 83 -20.96 -6.36 -0.54
C PHE A 83 -19.73 -7.24 -0.74
N GLN A 84 -18.59 -6.58 -0.93
CA GLN A 84 -17.27 -7.20 -0.91
C GLN A 84 -16.62 -6.85 0.43
N MET A 85 -16.17 -7.85 1.18
CA MET A 85 -15.33 -7.60 2.36
C MET A 85 -13.93 -7.22 1.88
N ILE A 86 -13.45 -6.04 2.29
CA ILE A 86 -12.15 -5.51 1.91
C ILE A 86 -11.28 -5.39 3.16
N ASN A 87 -10.13 -6.07 3.13
CA ASN A 87 -9.08 -5.94 4.13
C ASN A 87 -8.04 -4.93 3.67
N ILE A 88 -7.59 -4.09 4.60
CA ILE A 88 -6.46 -3.18 4.42
C ILE A 88 -5.25 -3.93 4.96
N VAL A 89 -4.31 -4.28 4.09
CA VAL A 89 -3.21 -5.20 4.42
C VAL A 89 -1.86 -4.48 4.25
N ALA A 90 -1.04 -4.52 5.28
CA ALA A 90 0.36 -4.06 5.24
C ALA A 90 1.32 -5.25 5.17
N ASN A 91 2.31 -5.18 4.28
CA ASN A 91 3.43 -6.13 4.27
C ASN A 91 4.70 -5.42 4.73
N ILE A 92 5.53 -6.14 5.51
CA ILE A 92 6.71 -5.60 6.18
C ILE A 92 7.99 -6.02 5.47
N HIS A 93 8.92 -5.11 5.21
CA HIS A 93 10.20 -5.47 4.61
C HIS A 93 11.27 -5.74 5.66
N THR A 94 11.26 -5.01 6.78
CA THR A 94 12.21 -5.24 7.86
C THR A 94 11.57 -5.02 9.23
N PHE A 95 12.07 -5.77 10.20
CA PHE A 95 11.85 -5.53 11.61
C PHE A 95 13.16 -5.05 12.22
N LYS A 96 13.13 -4.00 13.06
CA LYS A 96 14.32 -3.52 13.77
C LYS A 96 14.02 -3.19 15.21
N ARG A 97 14.94 -3.54 16.11
CA ARG A 97 14.84 -3.11 17.50
C ARG A 97 14.97 -1.60 17.60
N SER A 98 14.07 -0.97 18.35
CA SER A 98 14.15 0.46 18.64
C SER A 98 15.09 0.67 19.83
N GLY A 99 16.37 0.91 19.56
CA GLY A 99 17.38 1.20 20.58
C GLY A 99 17.36 0.23 21.78
N ASN A 100 17.39 0.79 23.00
CA ASN A 100 17.33 0.04 24.27
C ASN A 100 15.90 -0.36 24.70
N SER A 101 14.89 -0.24 23.82
CA SER A 101 13.52 -0.60 24.18
C SER A 101 13.23 -2.09 23.95
N ASN A 102 12.31 -2.65 24.73
CA ASN A 102 11.73 -4.00 24.50
C ASN A 102 10.71 -3.99 23.34
N LYS A 103 10.88 -3.12 22.35
CA LYS A 103 9.97 -2.96 21.20
C LYS A 103 10.72 -3.08 19.88
N VAL A 104 10.05 -3.65 18.91
CA VAL A 104 10.53 -3.78 17.53
C VAL A 104 9.67 -2.91 16.60
N LEU A 105 10.31 -2.19 15.70
CA LEU A 105 9.67 -1.39 14.65
C LEU A 105 9.56 -2.24 13.39
N ALA A 106 8.36 -2.29 12.80
CA ALA A 106 8.06 -3.05 11.59
C ALA A 106 7.82 -2.07 10.43
N TYR A 107 8.73 -2.04 9.46
CA TYR A 107 8.71 -1.08 8.35
C TYR A 107 7.97 -1.66 7.14
N PRO A 108 6.84 -1.08 6.70
CA PRO A 108 6.06 -1.59 5.60
C PRO A 108 6.71 -1.29 4.26
N TYR A 109 6.60 -2.21 3.29
CA TYR A 109 6.91 -1.93 1.88
C TYR A 109 5.67 -1.81 1.02
N SER A 110 4.50 -2.22 1.52
CA SER A 110 3.26 -2.17 0.78
C SER A 110 2.08 -2.01 1.73
N ILE A 111 1.12 -1.17 1.34
CA ILE A 111 -0.23 -1.18 1.89
C ILE A 111 -1.18 -1.37 0.71
N SER A 112 -2.05 -2.37 0.82
CA SER A 112 -2.95 -2.80 -0.26
C SER A 112 -4.37 -3.04 0.25
N LEU A 113 -5.35 -2.77 -0.60
CA LEU A 113 -6.73 -3.20 -0.42
C LEU A 113 -6.91 -4.60 -1.02
N VAL A 114 -7.49 -5.49 -0.24
CA VAL A 114 -7.60 -6.91 -0.53
C VAL A 114 -9.06 -7.31 -0.41
N ALA A 115 -9.69 -7.66 -1.52
CA ALA A 115 -11.03 -8.23 -1.49
C ALA A 115 -10.99 -9.68 -1.01
N ALA A 116 -11.91 -10.06 -0.12
CA ALA A 116 -12.11 -11.45 0.25
C ALA A 116 -12.43 -12.28 -1.00
N ALA A 117 -11.81 -13.45 -1.09
CA ALA A 117 -11.91 -14.31 -2.25
C ALA A 117 -12.38 -15.71 -1.85
N LYS A 118 -13.16 -16.33 -2.74
CA LYS A 118 -13.56 -17.73 -2.61
C LYS A 118 -13.50 -18.39 -3.98
N ARG A 119 -12.75 -19.49 -4.09
CA ARG A 119 -12.53 -20.22 -5.36
C ARG A 119 -12.02 -19.31 -6.48
N ASN A 120 -11.01 -18.49 -6.17
CA ASN A 120 -10.36 -17.54 -7.08
C ASN A 120 -11.26 -16.45 -7.66
N LEU A 121 -12.42 -16.21 -7.05
CA LEU A 121 -13.34 -15.13 -7.39
C LEU A 121 -13.55 -14.23 -6.18
N VAL A 122 -13.84 -12.96 -6.43
CA VAL A 122 -14.24 -12.03 -5.36
C VAL A 122 -15.52 -12.55 -4.70
N ASP A 123 -15.50 -12.65 -3.37
CA ASP A 123 -16.64 -13.14 -2.60
C ASP A 123 -17.62 -12.00 -2.33
N GLU A 124 -18.86 -12.17 -2.79
CA GLU A 124 -19.93 -11.19 -2.62
C GLU A 124 -20.99 -11.70 -1.65
N ARG A 125 -21.35 -10.86 -0.68
CA ARG A 125 -22.29 -11.20 0.40
C ARG A 125 -23.45 -10.23 0.46
N THR A 126 -24.57 -10.69 1.00
CA THR A 126 -25.75 -9.87 1.22
C THR A 126 -25.73 -9.21 2.60
N ILE A 127 -26.54 -8.18 2.77
CA ILE A 127 -26.74 -7.50 4.06
C ILE A 127 -27.12 -8.48 5.19
N GLU A 128 -27.79 -9.59 4.88
CA GLU A 128 -28.18 -10.62 5.86
C GLU A 128 -27.00 -11.32 6.55
N LEU A 129 -25.83 -11.39 5.89
CA LEU A 129 -24.63 -11.88 6.55
C LEU A 129 -24.00 -10.77 7.41
N LEU A 130 -23.94 -9.55 6.87
CA LEU A 130 -23.31 -8.40 7.50
C LEU A 130 -24.01 -7.95 8.79
N LYS A 131 -25.34 -8.08 8.88
CA LYS A 131 -26.09 -7.68 10.10
C LYS A 131 -25.69 -8.46 11.35
N ASN A 132 -25.08 -9.64 11.18
CA ASN A 132 -24.62 -10.49 12.28
C ASN A 132 -23.12 -10.28 12.59
N PHE A 133 -22.42 -9.45 11.81
CA PHE A 133 -21.03 -9.14 12.06
C PHE A 133 -20.91 -8.09 13.17
N ASP A 134 -20.02 -8.37 14.11
CA ASP A 134 -19.56 -7.41 15.10
C ASP A 134 -18.28 -6.74 14.59
N PHE A 135 -18.43 -5.54 14.04
CA PHE A 135 -17.30 -4.82 13.41
C PHE A 135 -16.27 -4.35 14.46
N GLU A 136 -16.66 -4.17 15.72
CA GLU A 136 -15.73 -3.82 16.80
C GLU A 136 -14.80 -5.00 17.05
N ARG A 137 -15.36 -6.21 17.20
CA ARG A 137 -14.59 -7.43 17.47
C ARG A 137 -13.66 -7.83 16.32
N ILE A 138 -14.03 -7.60 15.06
CA ILE A 138 -13.15 -7.91 13.91
C ILE A 138 -11.80 -7.19 14.03
N SER A 139 -11.81 -5.94 14.48
CA SER A 139 -10.60 -5.14 14.65
C SER A 139 -9.67 -5.66 15.77
N GLU A 140 -10.24 -6.33 16.78
CA GLU A 140 -9.49 -6.88 17.91
C GLU A 140 -8.69 -8.14 17.52
N TYR A 141 -9.16 -8.89 16.52
CA TYR A 141 -8.64 -10.22 16.21
C TYR A 141 -7.26 -10.24 15.54
N LYS A 142 -6.60 -9.08 15.30
CA LYS A 142 -5.27 -8.94 14.68
C LYS A 142 -5.06 -10.00 13.59
N SER A 143 -5.84 -9.91 12.52
CA SER A 143 -5.81 -10.92 11.45
C SER A 143 -4.60 -10.73 10.55
N THR A 144 -4.20 -11.81 9.88
CA THR A 144 -3.05 -11.87 8.99
C THR A 144 -3.32 -12.74 7.78
N TYR A 145 -2.58 -12.49 6.70
CA TYR A 145 -2.40 -13.42 5.61
C TYR A 145 -0.99 -14.01 5.69
N THR A 146 -0.87 -15.32 5.50
CA THR A 146 0.39 -16.02 5.28
C THR A 146 0.60 -16.28 3.79
N ASP A 147 1.86 -16.44 3.35
CA ASP A 147 2.22 -16.62 1.93
C ASP A 147 1.59 -15.58 0.98
N PHE A 148 1.36 -14.37 1.49
CA PHE A 148 0.72 -13.28 0.78
C PHE A 148 1.74 -12.39 0.07
N CYS A 149 1.59 -12.29 -1.25
CA CYS A 149 2.40 -11.43 -2.09
C CYS A 149 1.51 -10.35 -2.71
N PRO A 150 1.71 -9.05 -2.38
CA PRO A 150 0.85 -7.98 -2.90
C PRO A 150 1.02 -7.75 -4.41
N PHE A 151 2.02 -8.37 -5.04
CA PHE A 151 2.29 -8.30 -6.47
C PHE A 151 1.55 -9.38 -7.28
N LYS A 152 0.82 -10.30 -6.63
CA LYS A 152 0.14 -11.43 -7.28
C LYS A 152 -1.34 -11.45 -6.91
N PRO A 153 -2.20 -12.10 -7.73
CA PRO A 153 -3.56 -12.38 -7.29
C PRO A 153 -3.56 -13.27 -6.05
N ILE A 154 -4.61 -13.17 -5.23
CA ILE A 154 -4.75 -13.94 -3.99
C ILE A 154 -5.28 -15.33 -4.28
N ASP A 155 -4.52 -16.09 -5.05
CA ASP A 155 -4.75 -17.53 -5.28
C ASP A 155 -4.00 -18.40 -4.27
N THR A 156 -2.97 -17.82 -3.64
CA THR A 156 -2.17 -18.44 -2.58
C THR A 156 -2.22 -17.62 -1.30
N GLY A 157 -2.22 -18.30 -0.16
CA GLY A 157 -2.13 -17.69 1.17
C GLY A 157 -3.32 -17.98 2.07
N PHE A 158 -3.05 -18.13 3.38
CA PHE A 158 -4.08 -18.43 4.37
C PHE A 158 -4.36 -17.21 5.24
N TYR A 159 -5.64 -16.81 5.27
CA TYR A 159 -6.14 -15.84 6.23
C TYR A 159 -6.27 -16.48 7.61
N ASN A 160 -5.62 -15.92 8.62
CA ASN A 160 -5.63 -16.46 9.97
C ASN A 160 -5.39 -15.40 11.06
N LEU A 161 -5.54 -15.77 12.32
CA LEU A 161 -5.24 -14.92 13.47
C LEU A 161 -3.72 -14.81 13.71
N LEU A 162 -3.21 -13.61 13.98
CA LEU A 162 -1.78 -13.38 14.26
C LEU A 162 -1.26 -14.27 15.41
N GLY A 163 -2.08 -14.52 16.43
CA GLY A 163 -1.70 -15.33 17.59
C GLY A 163 -1.40 -16.82 17.26
N LEU A 164 -1.77 -17.29 16.07
CA LEU A 164 -1.39 -18.62 15.61
C LEU A 164 0.01 -18.65 14.98
N LEU A 165 0.52 -17.50 14.54
CA LEU A 165 1.87 -17.35 13.98
C LEU A 165 2.87 -16.86 15.03
N TRP A 166 2.48 -15.81 15.76
CA TRP A 166 3.33 -15.09 16.70
C TRP A 166 3.49 -15.86 18.02
N GLY A 167 4.71 -16.00 18.51
CA GLY A 167 5.01 -16.74 19.75
C GLY A 167 5.19 -18.25 19.58
N ASN A 168 4.86 -18.81 18.41
CA ASN A 168 4.85 -20.26 18.19
C ASN A 168 6.05 -20.79 17.38
N GLY A 169 7.04 -19.94 17.07
CA GLY A 169 8.25 -20.34 16.34
C GLY A 169 8.01 -20.76 14.88
N VAL A 170 6.93 -20.28 14.26
CA VAL A 170 6.58 -20.60 12.87
C VAL A 170 7.61 -19.97 11.93
N LYS A 171 8.28 -20.82 11.13
CA LYS A 171 9.23 -20.38 10.12
C LYS A 171 8.52 -20.03 8.82
N GLN A 172 8.60 -18.76 8.42
CA GLN A 172 8.06 -18.24 7.15
C GLN A 172 8.74 -16.93 6.79
N TYR A 173 8.80 -16.60 5.51
CA TYR A 173 9.32 -15.30 5.08
C TYR A 173 8.43 -14.17 5.59
N THR A 174 8.97 -13.30 6.43
CA THR A 174 8.17 -12.26 7.07
C THR A 174 7.67 -11.20 6.09
N ASP A 175 8.32 -11.06 4.93
CA ASP A 175 7.87 -10.23 3.82
C ASP A 175 6.62 -10.75 3.08
N THR A 176 6.25 -12.01 3.32
CA THR A 176 5.01 -12.64 2.82
C THR A 176 3.86 -12.61 3.83
N ILE A 177 4.09 -12.04 5.03
CA ILE A 177 3.03 -11.89 6.01
C ILE A 177 2.32 -10.56 5.74
N GLY A 178 1.03 -10.64 5.45
CA GLY A 178 0.16 -9.49 5.33
C GLY A 178 -0.56 -9.21 6.64
N PHE A 179 -0.29 -8.11 7.31
CA PHE A 179 -0.96 -7.68 8.54
C PHE A 179 -2.22 -6.89 8.21
N VAL A 180 -3.38 -7.34 8.71
CA VAL A 180 -4.65 -6.65 8.48
C VAL A 180 -4.73 -5.45 9.43
N LEU A 181 -4.72 -4.25 8.87
CA LEU A 181 -4.84 -2.97 9.58
C LEU A 181 -6.30 -2.62 9.87
N GLY A 182 -7.23 -3.09 9.04
CA GLY A 182 -8.65 -2.81 9.15
C GLY A 182 -9.46 -3.54 8.09
N THR A 183 -10.78 -3.57 8.29
CA THR A 183 -11.73 -4.21 7.38
C THR A 183 -12.95 -3.32 7.19
N TYR A 184 -13.40 -3.20 5.95
CA TYR A 184 -14.70 -2.59 5.63
C TYR A 184 -15.42 -3.40 4.55
N PHE A 185 -16.69 -3.08 4.34
CA PHE A 185 -17.55 -3.74 3.38
C PHE A 185 -17.97 -2.74 2.31
N LEU A 186 -17.67 -3.09 1.06
CA LEU A 186 -17.87 -2.25 -0.11
C LEU A 186 -19.12 -2.66 -0.88
N PRO A 187 -20.14 -1.79 -1.01
CA PRO A 187 -21.28 -2.04 -1.88
C PRO A 187 -20.85 -2.21 -3.34
N THR A 188 -21.38 -3.20 -4.05
CA THR A 188 -21.00 -3.52 -5.44
C THR A 188 -21.72 -2.64 -6.47
N ASP A 189 -22.88 -2.11 -6.12
CA ASP A 189 -23.78 -1.30 -6.95
C ASP A 189 -23.56 0.21 -6.76
N ILE A 190 -22.46 0.60 -6.12
CA ILE A 190 -22.27 1.98 -5.70
C ILE A 190 -22.11 2.97 -6.86
N ASN A 191 -22.87 4.07 -6.79
CA ASN A 191 -22.64 5.24 -7.62
C ASN A 191 -21.52 6.11 -7.03
N LEU A 192 -20.34 6.08 -7.65
CA LEU A 192 -19.17 6.84 -7.18
C LEU A 192 -19.37 8.37 -7.20
N ASN A 193 -20.31 8.87 -7.99
CA ASN A 193 -20.64 10.30 -8.02
C ASN A 193 -21.55 10.74 -6.87
N ASP A 194 -22.17 9.78 -6.19
CA ASP A 194 -23.09 10.01 -5.06
C ASP A 194 -22.37 9.97 -3.70
N ILE A 195 -21.04 9.91 -3.70
CA ILE A 195 -20.25 9.87 -2.47
C ILE A 195 -19.97 11.32 -2.03
N PRO A 196 -20.36 11.71 -0.81
CA PRO A 196 -20.13 13.05 -0.31
C PRO A 196 -18.62 13.32 -0.19
N MET A 197 -18.23 14.54 -0.58
CA MET A 197 -16.86 14.98 -0.43
C MET A 197 -16.59 15.38 1.02
N PHE A 198 -15.61 14.72 1.65
CA PHE A 198 -15.05 15.20 2.91
C PHE A 198 -13.89 16.14 2.64
N CYS A 199 -14.04 17.41 3.01
CA CYS A 199 -13.00 18.43 2.88
C CYS A 199 -12.58 18.88 4.29
N PRO A 200 -11.35 18.57 4.74
CA PRO A 200 -10.79 19.24 5.90
C PRO A 200 -10.75 20.75 5.64
N GLY A 201 -11.20 21.56 6.60
CA GLY A 201 -11.30 23.02 6.42
C GLY A 201 -9.96 23.74 6.22
N SER A 202 -8.84 23.05 6.41
CA SER A 202 -7.47 23.56 6.23
C SER A 202 -6.92 23.44 4.81
N ILE A 203 -7.65 22.79 3.88
CA ILE A 203 -7.17 22.54 2.51
C ILE A 203 -7.97 23.38 1.51
N ASP A 204 -7.29 23.86 0.47
CA ASP A 204 -7.93 24.50 -0.67
C ASP A 204 -9.00 23.59 -1.30
N LEU A 205 -10.19 24.15 -1.56
CA LEU A 205 -11.34 23.40 -2.06
C LEU A 205 -11.05 22.66 -3.37
N THR A 206 -10.24 23.24 -4.26
CA THR A 206 -9.89 22.61 -5.54
C THR A 206 -8.99 21.40 -5.33
N ILE A 207 -8.06 21.49 -4.38
CA ILE A 207 -7.16 20.40 -4.01
C ILE A 207 -7.96 19.29 -3.33
N ALA A 208 -8.83 19.64 -2.40
CA ALA A 208 -9.71 18.69 -1.72
C ALA A 208 -10.62 17.93 -2.70
N GLN A 209 -11.19 18.60 -3.70
CA GLN A 209 -12.00 17.95 -4.75
C GLN A 209 -11.19 16.93 -5.56
N LYS A 210 -9.96 17.25 -5.91
CA LYS A 210 -9.09 16.34 -6.67
C LYS A 210 -8.66 15.15 -5.81
N TYR A 211 -8.33 15.40 -4.55
CA TYR A 211 -8.02 14.35 -3.59
C TYR A 211 -9.22 13.42 -3.36
N ALA A 212 -10.43 13.96 -3.19
CA ALA A 212 -11.64 13.17 -3.04
C ALA A 212 -11.87 12.26 -4.25
N LYS A 213 -11.70 12.76 -5.48
CA LYS A 213 -11.78 11.94 -6.70
C LYS A 213 -10.75 10.81 -6.72
N TYR A 214 -9.50 11.10 -6.34
CA TYR A 214 -8.44 10.10 -6.21
C TYR A 214 -8.85 9.01 -5.20
N ARG A 215 -9.26 9.42 -3.99
CA ARG A 215 -9.68 8.54 -2.91
C ARG A 215 -10.88 7.69 -3.32
N ILE A 216 -11.93 8.29 -3.86
CA ILE A 216 -13.15 7.57 -4.28
C ILE A 216 -12.81 6.46 -5.27
N LYS A 217 -12.03 6.77 -6.31
CA LYS A 217 -11.65 5.77 -7.31
C LYS A 217 -10.77 4.67 -6.74
N ARG A 218 -9.86 5.03 -5.82
CA ARG A 218 -8.88 4.10 -5.26
C ARG A 218 -9.50 3.18 -4.20
N PHE A 219 -10.32 3.70 -3.31
CA PHE A 219 -10.88 2.94 -2.19
C PHE A 219 -12.25 2.34 -2.52
N TYR A 220 -13.11 3.05 -3.24
CA TYR A 220 -14.53 2.68 -3.33
C TYR A 220 -14.95 2.07 -4.67
N LYS A 221 -14.02 1.90 -5.62
CA LYS A 221 -14.31 1.10 -6.82
C LYS A 221 -14.41 -0.39 -6.43
N PRO A 222 -15.51 -1.10 -6.72
CA PRO A 222 -15.60 -2.54 -6.50
C PRO A 222 -14.50 -3.32 -7.22
N PHE A 223 -14.09 -4.44 -6.64
CA PHE A 223 -13.11 -5.35 -7.23
C PHE A 223 -13.77 -6.23 -8.28
N SER A 224 -13.13 -6.32 -9.44
CA SER A 224 -13.51 -7.22 -10.53
C SER A 224 -12.71 -8.53 -10.53
N ASP A 225 -11.65 -8.58 -9.73
CA ASP A 225 -10.67 -9.65 -9.67
C ASP A 225 -10.05 -9.69 -8.27
N ILE A 226 -9.25 -10.72 -8.04
CA ILE A 226 -8.60 -10.99 -6.75
C ILE A 226 -7.20 -10.38 -6.66
N PHE A 227 -6.85 -9.41 -7.52
CA PHE A 227 -5.57 -8.70 -7.36
C PHE A 227 -5.68 -7.69 -6.22
N PRO A 228 -4.68 -7.67 -5.31
CA PRO A 228 -4.53 -6.59 -4.36
C PRO A 228 -4.44 -5.26 -5.08
N ARG A 229 -5.19 -4.27 -4.61
CA ARG A 229 -5.09 -2.90 -5.09
C ARG A 229 -4.15 -2.13 -4.17
N ARG A 230 -2.91 -1.95 -4.60
CA ARG A 230 -1.91 -1.13 -3.90
C ARG A 230 -2.40 0.31 -3.74
N ILE A 231 -2.30 0.82 -2.50
CA ILE A 231 -2.55 2.22 -2.16
C ILE A 231 -1.26 2.96 -1.80
N TRP A 232 -0.22 2.24 -1.37
CA TRP A 232 1.12 2.78 -1.11
C TRP A 232 2.20 1.68 -1.17
N GLY A 233 3.46 2.06 -1.43
CA GLY A 233 4.63 1.20 -1.31
C GLY A 233 5.18 0.68 -2.65
N CYS A 234 6.09 -0.30 -2.62
CA CYS A 234 6.77 -0.88 -3.80
C CYS A 234 5.80 -1.46 -4.82
N ASP A 235 6.18 -1.49 -6.11
CA ASP A 235 5.37 -2.07 -7.21
C ASP A 235 5.85 -3.46 -7.65
N SER A 236 7.06 -3.85 -7.25
CA SER A 236 7.67 -5.09 -7.72
C SER A 236 8.52 -5.83 -6.67
N PRO A 237 8.76 -7.14 -6.88
CA PRO A 237 9.67 -7.91 -6.01
C PRO A 237 11.10 -7.39 -5.97
N ILE A 238 11.62 -6.81 -7.06
CA ILE A 238 13.00 -6.30 -7.10
C ILE A 238 13.16 -5.02 -6.26
N GLU A 239 12.13 -4.17 -6.23
CA GLU A 239 12.08 -3.04 -5.30
C GLU A 239 12.06 -3.55 -3.85
N LEU A 240 11.22 -4.54 -3.54
CA LEU A 240 11.19 -5.18 -2.22
C LEU A 240 12.58 -5.67 -1.79
N PHE A 241 13.26 -6.43 -2.64
CA PHE A 241 14.58 -6.96 -2.31
C PHE A 241 15.61 -5.86 -2.05
N LEU A 242 15.57 -4.79 -2.85
CA LEU A 242 16.48 -3.67 -2.70
C LEU A 242 16.22 -2.88 -1.41
N VAL A 243 14.97 -2.58 -1.07
CA VAL A 243 14.64 -1.85 0.17
C VAL A 243 14.96 -2.66 1.42
N GLN A 244 14.81 -3.99 1.37
CA GLN A 244 15.25 -4.89 2.45
C GLN A 244 16.75 -4.79 2.73
N ALA A 245 17.56 -4.83 1.68
CA ALA A 245 19.01 -4.75 1.82
C ALA A 245 19.53 -3.34 2.13
N LEU A 246 18.86 -2.27 1.67
CA LEU A 246 19.14 -0.91 2.13
C LEU A 246 18.84 -0.77 3.62
N ALA A 247 17.72 -1.33 4.08
CA ALA A 247 17.35 -1.28 5.48
C ALA A 247 18.38 -1.99 6.38
N GLN A 248 19.00 -3.09 5.94
CA GLN A 248 20.13 -3.71 6.66
C GLN A 248 21.28 -2.73 6.94
N GLN A 249 21.52 -1.77 6.03
CA GLN A 249 22.54 -0.74 6.16
C GLN A 249 22.05 0.52 6.88
N ASN A 250 20.87 0.47 7.52
CA ASN A 250 20.19 1.61 8.13
C ASN A 250 19.86 2.75 7.16
N VAL A 251 19.68 2.41 5.88
CA VAL A 251 19.30 3.35 4.82
C VAL A 251 17.82 3.19 4.49
N PHE A 252 17.07 4.28 4.59
CA PHE A 252 15.61 4.30 4.39
C PHE A 252 15.22 5.39 3.37
N PRO A 253 14.99 5.02 2.09
CA PRO A 253 14.55 5.98 1.09
C PRO A 253 13.05 6.29 1.19
N THR A 254 12.63 7.40 0.57
CA THR A 254 11.23 7.57 0.16
C THR A 254 10.89 6.56 -0.93
N ILE A 255 9.83 5.78 -0.74
CA ILE A 255 9.34 4.80 -1.72
C ILE A 255 8.36 5.46 -2.69
N GLN A 256 8.53 5.23 -4.00
CA GLN A 256 7.62 5.67 -5.07
C GLN A 256 7.41 7.21 -5.16
N ALA A 257 8.49 7.97 -5.02
CA ALA A 257 8.46 9.43 -5.02
C ALA A 257 8.10 10.02 -6.40
N LEU A 258 7.10 10.90 -6.44
CA LEU A 258 6.65 11.66 -7.61
C LEU A 258 7.54 12.89 -7.82
N ILE A 259 8.13 13.02 -9.01
CA ILE A 259 9.00 14.15 -9.39
C ILE A 259 8.34 14.94 -10.52
N PHE A 260 8.22 16.26 -10.36
CA PHE A 260 7.51 17.14 -11.28
C PHE A 260 8.47 18.09 -12.04
N ASN A 261 8.03 18.62 -13.19
CA ASN A 261 8.83 19.50 -14.06
C ASN A 261 9.28 20.80 -13.37
N ASN A 262 8.60 21.21 -12.29
CA ASN A 262 8.97 22.38 -11.50
C ASN A 262 9.98 22.07 -10.38
N GLY A 263 10.50 20.84 -10.32
CA GLY A 263 11.46 20.39 -9.31
C GLY A 263 10.84 19.98 -7.97
N CYS A 264 9.52 20.10 -7.80
CA CYS A 264 8.87 19.57 -6.61
C CYS A 264 8.94 18.04 -6.60
N VAL A 265 9.21 17.48 -5.42
CA VAL A 265 9.18 16.05 -5.17
C VAL A 265 8.22 15.76 -4.04
N PHE A 266 7.33 14.79 -4.25
CA PHE A 266 6.37 14.35 -3.26
C PHE A 266 6.39 12.83 -3.16
N ASP A 267 6.43 12.29 -1.95
CA ASP A 267 6.38 10.86 -1.66
C ASP A 267 5.16 10.20 -2.30
N ASN A 268 4.02 10.91 -2.32
CA ASN A 268 2.78 10.47 -2.96
C ASN A 268 1.75 11.62 -3.01
N TYR A 269 0.57 11.32 -3.58
CA TYR A 269 -0.56 12.26 -3.65
C TYR A 269 -1.07 12.75 -2.30
N TYR A 270 -0.90 11.99 -1.23
CA TYR A 270 -1.33 12.41 0.09
C TYR A 270 -0.44 13.53 0.65
N GLN A 271 0.88 13.44 0.48
CA GLN A 271 1.82 14.49 0.89
C GLN A 271 1.62 15.80 0.08
N MET A 272 1.24 15.69 -1.20
CA MET A 272 0.84 16.84 -2.02
C MET A 272 -0.32 17.60 -1.38
N VAL A 273 -1.33 16.86 -0.93
CA VAL A 273 -2.53 17.43 -0.28
C VAL A 273 -2.20 18.04 1.07
N GLU A 274 -1.36 17.40 1.88
CA GLU A 274 -0.84 17.97 3.13
C GLU A 274 -0.11 19.28 2.94
N SER A 275 0.65 19.38 1.86
CA SER A 275 1.41 20.58 1.50
C SER A 275 0.53 21.67 0.90
N ASN A 276 -0.77 21.42 0.73
CA ASN A 276 -1.72 22.29 0.03
C ASN A 276 -1.22 22.66 -1.39
N ILE A 277 -0.52 21.72 -2.05
CA ILE A 277 0.03 21.88 -3.39
C ILE A 277 -0.52 20.77 -4.27
N PHE A 278 -1.20 21.12 -5.35
CA PHE A 278 -1.59 20.15 -6.37
C PHE A 278 -0.94 20.48 -7.71
N ILE A 279 -0.02 19.62 -8.12
CA ILE A 279 0.58 19.65 -9.45
C ILE A 279 -0.16 18.63 -10.33
N LYS A 280 -0.53 19.04 -11.54
CA LYS A 280 -1.24 18.17 -12.48
C LYS A 280 -0.33 17.04 -12.97
N GLY A 281 -0.93 15.91 -13.33
CA GLY A 281 -0.18 14.72 -13.74
C GLY A 281 0.55 14.85 -15.10
N ASP A 282 0.19 15.82 -15.93
CA ASP A 282 0.91 16.17 -17.16
C ASP A 282 2.26 16.86 -16.87
N GLU A 283 2.43 17.42 -15.68
CA GLU A 283 3.70 17.96 -15.18
C GLU A 283 4.58 16.88 -14.49
N LEU A 284 4.09 15.65 -14.35
CA LEU A 284 4.86 14.56 -13.76
C LEU A 284 5.99 14.17 -14.72
N VAL A 285 7.24 14.31 -14.26
CA VAL A 285 8.41 13.80 -14.98
C VAL A 285 8.42 12.28 -14.90
N THR A 286 8.38 11.76 -13.66
CA THR A 286 8.42 10.32 -13.37
C THR A 286 8.03 10.05 -11.91
N ALA A 287 7.77 8.78 -11.60
CA ALA A 287 7.82 8.26 -10.23
C ALA A 287 9.13 7.46 -10.09
N ALA A 288 9.98 7.84 -9.13
CA ALA A 288 11.19 7.10 -8.79
C ALA A 288 10.86 5.99 -7.79
N ASP A 289 11.41 4.80 -7.98
CA ASP A 289 11.13 3.68 -7.09
C ASP A 289 11.63 3.97 -5.67
N PHE A 290 12.82 4.57 -5.57
CA PHE A 290 13.37 5.13 -4.34
C PHE A 290 13.92 6.52 -4.56
N TYR A 291 13.80 7.38 -3.55
CA TYR A 291 14.35 8.74 -3.59
C TYR A 291 15.02 9.10 -2.26
N PHE A 292 16.17 9.77 -2.36
CA PHE A 292 16.93 10.31 -1.23
C PHE A 292 16.94 11.85 -1.31
N PRO A 293 16.06 12.53 -0.56
CA PRO A 293 15.88 13.98 -0.67
C PRO A 293 17.15 14.79 -0.43
N GLU A 294 17.93 14.44 0.59
CA GLU A 294 19.15 15.17 0.97
C GLU A 294 20.23 15.13 -0.12
N LYS A 295 20.26 14.05 -0.90
CA LYS A 295 21.26 13.81 -1.95
C LYS A 295 20.71 14.10 -3.34
N LYS A 296 19.42 14.43 -3.45
CA LYS A 296 18.68 14.54 -4.72
C LYS A 296 18.97 13.36 -5.64
N LEU A 297 18.87 12.15 -5.09
CA LEU A 297 19.17 10.91 -5.80
C LEU A 297 17.89 10.11 -6.02
N ALA A 298 17.54 9.88 -7.27
CA ALA A 298 16.44 9.02 -7.71
C ALA A 298 16.96 7.66 -8.17
N ILE A 299 16.40 6.58 -7.63
CA ILE A 299 16.74 5.20 -7.98
C ILE A 299 15.59 4.58 -8.78
N PHE A 300 15.94 3.87 -9.85
CA PHE A 300 14.99 3.10 -10.67
C PHE A 300 15.42 1.62 -10.72
N CYS A 301 14.47 0.73 -10.44
CA CYS A 301 14.61 -0.71 -10.45
C CYS A 301 14.15 -1.28 -11.81
N ASP A 302 15.12 -1.51 -12.69
CA ASP A 302 14.87 -1.78 -14.09
C ASP A 302 14.74 -3.29 -14.37
N SER A 303 13.51 -3.76 -14.61
CA SER A 303 13.31 -5.17 -14.98
C SER A 303 13.78 -5.48 -16.42
N ILE A 304 14.45 -6.63 -16.60
CA ILE A 304 15.14 -7.05 -17.84
C ILE A 304 14.24 -6.98 -19.08
N LYS A 305 12.94 -7.26 -18.93
CA LYS A 305 11.97 -7.39 -20.02
C LYS A 305 11.62 -6.08 -20.71
N TYR A 306 11.90 -4.93 -20.08
CA TYR A 306 11.46 -3.62 -20.58
C TYR A 306 12.60 -2.75 -21.15
N HIS A 307 13.86 -3.18 -21.11
CA HIS A 307 15.02 -2.34 -21.50
C HIS A 307 15.74 -2.74 -22.79
N THR A 308 15.22 -3.76 -23.49
CA THR A 308 15.80 -4.23 -24.75
C THR A 308 15.28 -3.48 -25.98
N ARG A 309 14.16 -2.75 -25.87
CA ARG A 309 13.53 -2.01 -26.99
C ARG A 309 14.03 -0.57 -27.02
N THR A 310 14.51 -0.11 -28.18
CA THR A 310 15.05 1.25 -28.41
C THR A 310 14.11 2.37 -27.93
N SER A 311 12.80 2.18 -28.09
CA SER A 311 11.78 3.15 -27.64
C SER A 311 11.77 3.38 -26.13
N ASN A 312 12.14 2.38 -25.33
CA ASN A 312 12.13 2.49 -23.88
C ASN A 312 13.40 3.21 -23.41
N ARG A 313 14.56 2.85 -23.97
CA ARG A 313 15.83 3.57 -23.73
C ARG A 313 15.74 5.05 -24.02
N ASN A 314 15.04 5.44 -25.10
CA ASN A 314 14.84 6.85 -25.41
C ASN A 314 13.96 7.56 -24.38
N LYS A 315 12.92 6.89 -23.85
CA LYS A 315 12.08 7.44 -22.79
C LYS A 315 12.86 7.58 -21.48
N ASP A 316 13.61 6.56 -21.11
CA ASP A 316 14.46 6.58 -19.92
C ASP A 316 15.50 7.69 -20.00
N LYS A 317 16.16 7.85 -21.15
CA LYS A 317 17.08 8.96 -21.38
C LYS A 317 16.41 10.33 -21.24
N LEU A 318 15.20 10.51 -21.79
CA LEU A 318 14.46 11.77 -21.64
C LEU A 318 14.10 12.06 -20.18
N ILE A 319 13.79 11.02 -19.39
CA ILE A 319 13.56 11.17 -17.95
C ILE A 319 14.87 11.57 -17.27
N ASP A 320 15.96 10.88 -17.56
CA ASP A 320 17.27 11.14 -16.95
C ASP A 320 17.77 12.56 -17.26
N ASP A 321 17.62 13.03 -18.51
CA ASP A 321 17.97 14.39 -18.94
C ASP A 321 17.12 15.42 -18.17
N LYS A 322 15.80 15.21 -18.05
CA LYS A 322 14.91 16.08 -17.27
C LYS A 322 15.26 16.11 -15.79
N LEU A 323 15.60 14.96 -15.20
CA LEU A 323 16.02 14.90 -13.79
C LEU A 323 17.33 15.66 -13.58
N ASN A 324 18.28 15.52 -14.50
CA ASN A 324 19.53 16.25 -14.46
C ASN A 324 19.33 17.77 -14.56
N ASP A 325 18.41 18.24 -15.41
CA ASP A 325 18.03 19.66 -15.50
C ASP A 325 17.42 20.20 -14.18
N LEU A 326 16.78 19.34 -13.39
CA LEU A 326 16.27 19.65 -12.05
C LEU A 326 17.34 19.51 -10.94
N GLY A 327 18.57 19.14 -11.30
CA GLY A 327 19.65 18.87 -10.36
C GLY A 327 19.44 17.60 -9.53
N ILE A 328 18.69 16.63 -10.08
CA ILE A 328 18.42 15.32 -9.49
C ILE A 328 19.26 14.28 -10.23
N LYS A 329 20.11 13.56 -9.50
CA LYS A 329 20.88 12.45 -10.04
C LYS A 329 19.99 11.22 -10.16
N SER A 330 20.04 10.54 -11.31
CA SER A 330 19.33 9.28 -11.54
C SER A 330 20.30 8.09 -11.54
N LEU A 331 19.98 7.04 -10.80
CA LEU A 331 20.73 5.77 -10.79
C LEU A 331 19.79 4.60 -11.11
N ARG A 332 20.11 3.87 -12.17
CA ARG A 332 19.36 2.70 -12.62
C ARG A 332 20.05 1.42 -12.17
N ILE A 333 19.30 0.57 -11.47
CA ILE A 333 19.75 -0.73 -10.96
C ILE A 333 18.94 -1.81 -11.67
N SER A 334 19.61 -2.72 -12.37
CA SER A 334 18.89 -3.77 -13.11
C SER A 334 18.37 -4.84 -12.16
N GLY A 335 17.16 -5.35 -12.42
CA GLY A 335 16.58 -6.46 -11.67
C GLY A 335 17.43 -7.74 -11.75
N LYS A 336 18.23 -7.90 -12.82
CA LYS A 336 19.21 -9.00 -12.92
C LYS A 336 20.28 -8.87 -11.85
N ASP A 337 20.79 -7.66 -11.65
CA ASP A 337 21.85 -7.40 -10.67
C ASP A 337 21.30 -7.53 -9.25
N ILE A 338 20.07 -7.04 -9.01
CA ILE A 338 19.39 -7.18 -7.71
C ILE A 338 19.24 -8.66 -7.33
N VAL A 339 18.87 -9.52 -8.27
CA VAL A 339 18.70 -10.96 -8.01
C VAL A 339 20.03 -11.70 -7.83
N ASN A 340 21.06 -11.33 -8.59
CA ASN A 340 22.33 -12.09 -8.62
C ASN A 340 23.40 -11.56 -7.66
N ASN A 341 23.37 -10.27 -7.32
CA ASN A 341 24.36 -9.61 -6.49
C ASN A 341 23.73 -8.37 -5.82
N LEU A 342 22.87 -8.62 -4.84
CA LEU A 342 22.12 -7.59 -4.14
C LEU A 342 23.06 -6.64 -3.39
N LYS A 343 24.12 -7.19 -2.78
CA LYS A 343 25.12 -6.40 -2.06
C LYS A 343 25.79 -5.36 -2.95
N SER A 344 26.25 -5.74 -4.14
CA SER A 344 26.88 -4.78 -5.07
C SER A 344 25.92 -3.67 -5.50
N CYS A 345 24.61 -3.98 -5.63
CA CYS A 345 23.60 -2.96 -5.91
C CYS A 345 23.48 -1.94 -4.78
N VAL A 346 23.47 -2.42 -3.53
CA VAL A 346 23.45 -1.55 -2.33
C VAL A 346 24.72 -0.72 -2.23
N ASP A 347 25.89 -1.32 -2.42
CA ASP A 347 27.18 -0.60 -2.37
C ASP A 347 27.23 0.56 -3.38
N ARG A 348 26.69 0.34 -4.60
CA ARG A 348 26.56 1.40 -5.62
C ARG A 348 25.68 2.56 -5.18
N ILE A 349 24.63 2.30 -4.39
CA ILE A 349 23.75 3.35 -3.87
C ILE A 349 24.46 4.08 -2.73
N ILE A 350 25.10 3.35 -1.80
CA ILE A 350 25.77 3.93 -0.64
C ILE A 350 26.90 4.88 -1.04
N VAL A 351 27.65 4.60 -2.12
CA VAL A 351 28.69 5.51 -2.62
C VAL A 351 28.13 6.89 -3.02
N GLU A 352 26.84 6.96 -3.33
CA GLU A 352 26.15 8.19 -3.75
C GLU A 352 25.45 8.92 -2.59
N LEU A 353 25.38 8.29 -1.41
CA LEU A 353 24.84 8.87 -0.18
C LEU A 353 25.96 9.49 0.65
#